data_AF-A0A183J9P8-F1
#
_entry.id   AF-A0A183J9P8-F1
#
_cell.length_a   1.000
_cell.length_b   1.000
_cell.length_c   1.000
_cell.angle_alpha   90.00
_cell.angle_beta   90.00
_cell.angle_gamma   90.00
#
_symmetry.space_group_name_H-M   'P 1'
#
loop_
_entity.id
_entity.type
_entity.pdbx_description
1 polymer ?
#
loop_
_entity_poly.entity_id
_entity_poly.type
_entity_poly.pdbx_seq_one_letter_code
_entity_poly.pdbx_strand_id
1 'polypeptide(L)'
;TDFANVSTPAITAIKDFFYTTVRDWFAKVTGFELDSYVALSASSYGYTDRLLCHDDELEERLIAFVLYLTPDWTERDGGSLDIFHTDGSVFFICEQHLILNSICFQKELKDKIIASQNSILGYDTVYEVTQ
;
A
#
# COMPACT_ATOMS: atom_id res chain seq x y z
N THR A 1 -12.58 0.62 4.46
CA THR A 1 -13.49 1.71 4.07
C THR A 1 -13.17 2.16 2.67
N ASP A 2 -14.09 2.01 1.73
CA ASP A 2 -13.95 2.54 0.37
C ASP A 2 -14.04 4.08 0.37
N PHE A 3 -13.07 4.76 -0.25
CA PHE A 3 -13.05 6.22 -0.36
C PHE A 3 -13.87 6.77 -1.52
N ALA A 4 -14.45 5.92 -2.38
CA ALA A 4 -15.25 6.35 -3.52
C ALA A 4 -16.35 7.35 -3.11
N ASN A 5 -17.06 7.05 -2.02
CA ASN A 5 -18.23 7.80 -1.56
C ASN A 5 -17.99 8.69 -0.33
N VAL A 6 -16.73 8.91 0.08
CA VAL A 6 -16.36 9.73 1.25
C VAL A 6 -15.89 11.11 0.79
N SER A 7 -16.45 12.18 1.35
CA SER A 7 -16.26 13.57 0.89
C SER A 7 -15.81 14.55 1.98
N THR A 8 -15.16 14.06 3.04
CA THR A 8 -14.56 14.94 4.05
C THR A 8 -13.37 15.71 3.45
N PRO A 9 -13.05 16.94 3.92
CA PRO A 9 -11.95 17.73 3.36
C PRO A 9 -10.59 16.99 3.30
N ALA A 10 -10.26 16.21 4.34
CA ALA A 10 -9.00 15.46 4.38
C ALA A 10 -8.97 14.33 3.33
N ILE A 11 -10.04 13.55 3.22
CA ILE A 11 -10.14 12.48 2.21
C ILE A 11 -10.17 13.05 0.80
N THR A 12 -10.87 14.15 0.56
CA THR A 12 -10.84 14.84 -0.75
C THR A 12 -9.43 15.28 -1.12
N ALA A 13 -8.67 15.86 -0.17
CA ALA A 13 -7.28 16.24 -0.43
C ALA A 13 -6.38 15.05 -0.76
N ILE A 14 -6.56 13.91 -0.08
CA ILE A 14 -5.85 12.66 -0.39
C ILE A 14 -6.22 12.18 -1.80
N LYS A 15 -7.51 12.12 -2.14
CA LYS A 15 -7.97 11.74 -3.48
C LYS A 15 -7.35 12.66 -4.54
N ASP A 16 -7.45 13.97 -4.39
CA ASP A 16 -6.89 14.92 -5.35
C ASP A 16 -5.38 14.73 -5.54
N PHE A 17 -4.63 14.49 -4.47
CA PHE A 17 -3.20 14.22 -4.53
C PHE A 17 -2.86 12.94 -5.32
N PHE A 18 -3.62 11.85 -5.09
CA PHE A 18 -3.40 10.58 -5.78
C PHE A 18 -3.84 10.60 -7.24
N TYR A 19 -4.99 11.20 -7.53
CA TYR A 19 -5.53 11.32 -8.90
C TYR A 19 -4.72 12.30 -9.79
N THR A 20 -3.87 13.13 -9.20
CA THR A 20 -3.02 14.09 -9.93
C THR A 20 -1.54 13.79 -9.76
N THR A 21 -0.96 14.26 -8.67
CA THR A 21 0.49 14.30 -8.44
C THR A 21 1.11 12.91 -8.46
N VAL A 22 0.51 11.95 -7.74
CA VAL A 22 1.05 10.58 -7.65
C VAL A 22 0.88 9.84 -8.97
N ARG A 23 -0.31 9.89 -9.58
CA ARG A 23 -0.57 9.24 -10.87
C ARG A 23 0.35 9.76 -11.97
N ASP A 24 0.48 11.08 -12.11
CA ASP A 24 1.30 11.68 -13.17
C ASP A 24 2.80 11.36 -12.94
N TRP A 25 3.23 11.32 -11.68
CA TRP A 25 4.58 10.86 -11.33
C TRP A 25 4.78 9.38 -11.71
N PHE A 26 3.81 8.51 -11.41
CA PHE A 26 3.88 7.09 -11.77
C PHE A 26 3.96 6.88 -13.27
N ALA A 27 3.07 7.49 -14.04
CA ALA A 27 3.08 7.41 -15.50
C ALA A 27 4.46 7.82 -16.06
N LYS A 28 5.07 8.86 -15.49
CA LYS A 28 6.40 9.32 -15.87
C LYS A 28 7.53 8.34 -15.54
N VAL A 29 7.53 7.72 -14.34
CA VAL A 29 8.63 6.84 -13.91
C VAL A 29 8.49 5.40 -14.42
N THR A 30 7.27 4.93 -14.66
CA THR A 30 7.02 3.58 -15.20
C THR A 30 6.95 3.54 -16.72
N GLY A 31 6.56 4.65 -17.35
CA GLY A 31 6.25 4.70 -18.78
C GLY A 31 4.91 4.04 -19.13
N PHE A 32 4.08 3.70 -18.14
CA PHE A 32 2.75 3.14 -18.38
C PHE A 32 1.75 4.24 -18.73
N GLU A 33 0.84 3.90 -19.65
CA GLU A 33 -0.39 4.67 -19.86
C GLU A 33 -1.38 4.28 -18.75
N LEU A 34 -1.42 5.08 -17.68
CA LEU A 34 -2.35 4.88 -16.58
C LEU A 34 -3.72 5.47 -16.94
N ASP A 35 -4.78 4.79 -16.53
CA ASP A 35 -6.13 5.32 -16.65
C ASP A 35 -6.35 6.53 -15.72
N SER A 36 -7.51 7.18 -15.86
CA SER A 36 -7.88 8.30 -14.98
C SER A 36 -8.36 7.87 -13.60
N TYR A 37 -8.48 6.57 -13.34
CA TYR A 37 -9.13 6.00 -12.18
C TYR A 37 -8.12 5.48 -11.15
N VAL A 38 -8.14 6.04 -9.95
CA VAL A 38 -7.36 5.52 -8.83
C VAL A 38 -8.32 4.91 -7.82
N ALA A 39 -8.28 3.58 -7.66
CA ALA A 39 -8.99 2.96 -6.54
C ALA A 39 -8.28 3.34 -5.24
N LEU A 40 -9.05 3.74 -4.23
CA LEU A 40 -8.54 4.12 -2.93
C LEU A 40 -9.45 3.50 -1.87
N SER A 41 -8.88 2.68 -1.01
CA SER A 41 -9.55 2.15 0.16
C SER A 41 -8.68 2.33 1.38
N ALA A 42 -9.28 2.47 2.56
CA ALA A 42 -8.54 2.48 3.82
C ALA A 42 -8.83 1.23 4.67
N SER A 43 -7.79 0.60 5.17
CA SER A 43 -7.86 -0.50 6.12
C SER A 43 -7.29 -0.09 7.47
N SER A 44 -7.76 -0.76 8.53
CA SER A 44 -7.42 -0.49 9.92
C SER A 44 -7.12 -1.83 10.58
N TYR A 45 -5.85 -2.09 10.91
CA TYR A 45 -5.41 -3.35 11.52
C TYR A 45 -5.10 -3.14 12.99
N GLY A 46 -5.77 -3.90 13.86
CA GLY A 46 -5.51 -3.94 15.30
C GLY A 46 -4.69 -5.15 15.72
N TYR A 47 -4.46 -5.30 17.02
CA TYR A 47 -3.70 -6.41 17.60
C TYR A 47 -4.18 -7.76 17.07
N THR A 48 -3.24 -8.60 16.62
CA THR A 48 -3.41 -9.90 15.96
C THR A 48 -3.91 -9.90 14.51
N ASP A 49 -4.40 -8.77 13.99
CA ASP A 49 -4.80 -8.68 12.58
C ASP A 49 -3.57 -8.87 11.67
N ARG A 50 -3.82 -9.42 10.48
CA ARG A 50 -2.80 -9.71 9.45
C ARG A 50 -3.46 -9.82 8.09
N LEU A 51 -2.66 -9.64 7.03
CA LEU A 51 -3.07 -9.91 5.65
C LEU A 51 -2.23 -11.07 5.12
N LEU A 52 -2.89 -12.15 4.70
CA LEU A 52 -2.21 -13.33 4.18
C LEU A 52 -1.60 -13.06 2.79
N CYS A 53 -0.71 -13.95 2.36
CA CYS A 53 -0.08 -13.90 1.04
C CYS A 53 -1.14 -13.83 -0.08
N HIS A 54 -1.00 -12.84 -0.96
CA HIS A 54 -1.81 -12.63 -2.15
C HIS A 54 -0.95 -11.94 -3.24
N ASP A 55 -1.36 -12.04 -4.49
CA ASP A 55 -0.63 -11.52 -5.67
C ASP A 55 -1.23 -10.22 -6.24
N ASP A 56 -2.26 -9.69 -5.59
CA ASP A 56 -3.03 -8.49 -5.99
C ASP A 56 -3.51 -8.49 -7.46
N GLU A 57 -3.57 -9.68 -8.09
CA GLU A 57 -3.86 -9.82 -9.52
C GLU A 57 -5.34 -9.51 -9.82
N LEU A 58 -5.56 -8.39 -10.51
CA LEU A 58 -6.84 -7.99 -11.09
C LEU A 58 -6.59 -7.41 -12.48
N GLU A 59 -7.43 -7.77 -13.46
CA GLU A 59 -7.19 -7.56 -14.91
C GLU A 59 -6.85 -6.11 -15.32
N GLU A 60 -7.25 -5.12 -14.52
CA GLU A 60 -7.08 -3.70 -14.80
C GLU A 60 -6.11 -2.99 -13.84
N ARG A 61 -5.53 -3.71 -12.85
CA ARG A 61 -4.54 -3.12 -11.94
C ARG A 61 -3.15 -3.19 -12.56
N LEU A 62 -2.47 -2.05 -12.56
CA LEU A 62 -1.10 -1.91 -13.08
C LEU A 62 -0.07 -1.65 -11.98
N ILE A 63 -0.49 -1.02 -10.89
CA ILE A 63 0.36 -0.58 -9.81
C ILE A 63 -0.43 -0.71 -8.50
N ALA A 64 0.16 -1.39 -7.53
CA ALA A 64 -0.32 -1.41 -6.15
C ALA A 64 0.52 -0.44 -5.30
N PHE A 65 -0.10 0.18 -4.31
CA PHE A 65 0.60 1.04 -3.36
C PHE A 65 -0.07 1.00 -2.00
N VAL A 66 0.70 1.41 -1.00
CA VAL A 66 0.26 1.48 0.38
C VAL A 66 0.73 2.81 0.99
N LEU A 67 -0.19 3.63 1.47
CA LEU A 67 0.13 4.78 2.32
C LEU A 67 -0.16 4.43 3.79
N TYR A 68 0.88 4.40 4.61
CA TYR A 68 0.77 4.19 6.06
C TYR A 68 0.48 5.51 6.80
N LEU A 69 -0.57 5.52 7.62
CA LEU A 69 -0.96 6.67 8.45
C LEU A 69 -0.81 6.34 9.94
N THR A 70 0.39 5.91 10.35
CA THR A 70 0.66 5.50 11.73
C THR A 70 1.94 6.18 12.25
N PRO A 71 1.86 7.02 13.30
CA PRO A 71 3.04 7.64 13.90
C PRO A 71 3.83 6.62 14.74
N ASP A 72 5.16 6.80 14.80
CA ASP A 72 6.07 6.11 15.73
C ASP A 72 6.10 4.57 15.66
N TRP A 73 5.72 3.98 14.52
CA TRP A 73 5.72 2.53 14.30
C TRP A 73 7.13 1.95 14.22
N THR A 74 7.36 0.81 14.88
CA THR A 74 8.65 0.10 14.90
C THR A 74 8.51 -1.36 14.46
N GLU A 75 9.61 -2.03 14.16
CA GLU A 75 9.62 -3.47 13.85
C GLU A 75 8.92 -4.33 14.91
N ARG A 76 9.00 -3.92 16.18
CA ARG A 76 8.43 -4.66 17.31
C ARG A 76 6.90 -4.66 17.30
N ASP A 77 6.30 -3.71 16.60
CA ASP A 77 4.85 -3.56 16.52
C ASP A 77 4.24 -4.47 15.44
N GLY A 78 5.07 -5.18 14.65
CA GLY A 78 4.62 -6.03 13.56
C GLY A 78 4.13 -5.22 12.35
N GLY A 79 3.16 -5.74 11.60
CA GLY A 79 2.57 -5.09 10.43
C GLY A 79 3.49 -4.91 9.22
N SER A 80 4.60 -5.66 9.12
CA SER A 80 5.52 -5.53 7.99
C SER A 80 4.88 -6.01 6.69
N LEU A 81 5.14 -5.27 5.60
CA LEU A 81 4.85 -5.72 4.24
C LEU A 81 5.97 -6.65 3.77
N ASP A 82 5.64 -7.92 3.64
CA ASP A 82 6.57 -8.96 3.19
C ASP A 82 6.31 -9.25 1.71
N ILE A 83 7.35 -9.23 0.89
CA ILE A 83 7.27 -9.46 -0.56
C ILE A 83 8.01 -10.74 -0.94
N PHE A 84 7.33 -11.61 -1.68
CA PHE A 84 7.83 -12.90 -2.11
C PHE A 84 7.89 -12.95 -3.64
N HIS A 85 8.96 -13.51 -4.18
CA HIS A 85 8.99 -13.89 -5.58
C HIS A 85 8.31 -15.24 -5.80
N THR A 86 7.82 -15.44 -7.02
CA THR A 86 7.23 -16.70 -7.45
C THR A 86 8.23 -17.86 -7.52
N ASP A 87 9.54 -17.61 -7.41
CA ASP A 87 10.57 -18.65 -7.28
C ASP A 87 10.79 -19.11 -5.83
N GLY A 88 10.04 -18.56 -4.88
CA GLY A 88 10.12 -18.88 -3.45
C GLY A 88 11.21 -18.11 -2.69
N SER A 89 11.95 -17.21 -3.35
CA SER A 89 12.83 -16.27 -2.65
C SER A 89 12.03 -15.17 -1.96
N VAL A 90 12.38 -14.87 -0.71
CA VAL A 90 11.73 -13.83 0.10
C VAL A 90 12.60 -12.59 0.11
N PHE A 91 12.06 -11.46 -0.30
CA PHE A 91 12.67 -10.15 -0.04
C PHE A 91 11.83 -9.45 1.01
N PHE A 92 12.42 -9.22 2.17
CA PHE A 92 11.86 -8.27 3.11
C PHE A 92 12.07 -6.87 2.52
N ILE A 93 11.01 -6.23 1.99
CA ILE A 93 11.08 -4.78 1.78
C ILE A 93 10.85 -4.12 3.13
N CYS A 94 11.93 -4.01 3.88
CA CYS A 94 12.06 -3.08 4.97
C CYS A 94 13.51 -2.60 5.02
N GLU A 95 13.94 -1.82 4.01
CA GLU A 95 15.00 -0.86 4.32
C GLU A 95 14.40 0.18 5.25
N GLN A 96 14.53 -0.10 6.54
CA GLN A 96 14.19 0.78 7.63
C GLN A 96 15.09 2.00 7.59
N HIS A 97 14.63 3.03 6.89
CA HIS A 97 14.85 4.37 7.35
C HIS A 97 13.52 5.13 7.33
N LEU A 98 12.82 4.99 8.46
CA LEU A 98 11.73 5.83 8.93
C LEU A 98 10.37 5.54 8.27
N ILE A 99 9.52 4.80 9.00
CA ILE A 99 8.06 4.99 8.92
C ILE A 99 7.77 6.38 9.53
N LEU A 100 8.10 7.42 8.78
CA LEU A 100 7.58 8.77 8.96
C LEU A 100 6.83 9.08 7.66
N ASN A 101 5.50 9.05 7.71
CA ASN A 101 4.63 9.54 6.63
C ASN A 101 4.98 9.05 5.20
N SER A 102 5.48 7.81 5.07
CA SER A 102 6.08 7.34 3.81
C SER A 102 5.13 6.44 3.05
N ILE A 103 4.87 6.81 1.79
CA ILE A 103 4.13 5.99 0.82
C ILE A 103 5.06 4.88 0.34
N CYS A 104 4.63 3.63 0.48
CA CYS A 104 5.26 2.47 -0.14
C CYS A 104 4.62 2.22 -1.51
N PHE A 105 5.44 2.01 -2.52
CA PHE A 105 4.97 1.73 -3.87
C PHE A 105 5.42 0.34 -4.29
N GLN A 106 4.47 -0.53 -4.63
CA GLN A 106 4.76 -1.86 -5.18
C GLN A 106 4.58 -1.78 -6.70
N LYS A 107 5.70 -1.84 -7.42
CA LYS A 107 5.65 -1.93 -8.89
C LYS A 107 5.32 -3.36 -9.29
N GLU A 108 4.08 -3.62 -9.66
CA GLU A 108 3.69 -4.90 -10.23
C GLU A 108 4.10 -4.99 -11.70
N LEU A 109 4.94 -5.97 -11.99
CA LEU A 109 5.19 -6.45 -13.35
C LEU A 109 4.45 -7.77 -13.49
N LYS A 110 3.12 -7.69 -13.67
CA LYS A 110 2.12 -8.69 -14.13
C LYS A 110 2.28 -10.20 -13.87
N ASP A 111 3.30 -10.73 -13.21
CA ASP A 111 3.55 -12.19 -13.17
C ASP A 111 4.29 -12.73 -11.93
N LYS A 112 4.82 -11.92 -10.98
CA LYS A 112 5.90 -12.45 -10.10
C LYS A 112 6.00 -11.97 -8.65
N ILE A 113 5.01 -11.26 -8.12
CA ILE A 113 5.11 -10.68 -6.78
C ILE A 113 3.92 -11.14 -5.94
N ILE A 114 4.20 -11.73 -4.79
CA ILE A 114 3.23 -12.06 -3.75
C ILE A 114 3.53 -11.15 -2.57
N ALA A 115 2.52 -10.54 -1.96
CA ALA A 115 2.62 -9.67 -0.81
C ALA A 115 1.86 -10.25 0.39
N SER A 116 2.34 -9.99 1.61
CA SER A 116 1.57 -10.24 2.84
C SER A 116 1.87 -9.18 3.88
N GLN A 117 0.95 -8.99 4.83
CA GLN A 117 1.22 -8.19 6.02
C GLN A 117 1.26 -9.09 7.24
N ASN A 118 2.39 -9.08 7.95
CA ASN A 118 2.53 -9.89 9.16
C ASN A 118 1.65 -9.35 10.31
N SER A 119 1.50 -10.15 11.36
CA SER A 119 0.61 -9.82 12.46
C SER A 119 1.00 -8.53 13.19
N ILE A 120 0.01 -7.71 13.50
CA ILE A 120 0.19 -6.58 14.42
C ILE A 120 0.40 -7.11 15.83
N LEU A 121 1.52 -6.71 16.44
CA LEU A 121 1.92 -7.05 17.80
C LEU A 121 1.82 -5.84 18.75
N GLY A 122 1.81 -4.61 18.20
CA GLY A 122 1.59 -3.37 18.94
C GLY A 122 0.13 -3.13 19.33
N TYR A 123 -0.10 -2.14 20.19
CA TYR A 123 -1.44 -1.73 20.65
C TYR A 123 -2.14 -0.72 19.73
N ASP A 124 -1.44 -0.24 18.70
CA ASP A 124 -1.92 0.81 17.81
C ASP A 124 -2.50 0.24 16.51
N THR A 125 -3.34 1.06 15.87
CA THR A 125 -4.00 0.72 14.61
C THR A 125 -3.15 1.15 13.42
N VAL A 126 -2.87 0.21 12.51
CA VAL A 126 -2.27 0.54 11.21
C VAL A 126 -3.37 0.99 10.27
N TYR A 127 -3.29 2.24 9.83
CA TYR A 127 -4.14 2.76 8.76
C TYR A 127 -3.38 2.68 7.45
N GLU A 128 -3.95 1.99 6.50
CA GLU A 128 -3.35 1.74 5.20
C GLU A 128 -4.31 2.22 4.12
N VAL A 129 -3.83 3.03 3.17
CA VAL A 129 -4.57 3.34 1.95
C VAL A 129 -4.03 2.54 0.78
N THR A 130 -4.85 1.66 0.22
CA THR A 130 -4.52 0.76 -0.91
C THR A 130 -5.30 1.07 -2.19
N GLN A 131 -4.74 0.62 -3.31
CA GLN A 131 -5.40 0.55 -4.61
C GLN A 131 -5.84 -0.88 -4.95
#